data_AF-A0A328B7B4-F1
#
_entry.id   AF-A0A328B7B4-F1
#
_cell.length_a   1.000
_cell.length_b   1.000
_cell.length_c   1.000
_cell.angle_alpha   90.00
_cell.angle_beta   90.00
_cell.angle_gamma   90.00
#
_symmetry.space_group_name_H-M   'P 1'
#
loop_
_entity.id
_entity.type
_entity.pdbx_description
1 polymer ?
#
loop_
_entity_poly.entity_id
_entity_poly.type
_entity_poly.pdbx_seq_one_letter_code
_entity_poly.pdbx_strand_id
1 'polypeptide(L)'
;MAGLRTALSMALGISAAALLVSGCDNGPSAVAGKQAAGTQMATNDAPRDVAGGASADAPRVDHRKDPVQMLDGKPVWAASRRYSADESAQHAFERNGETFGARSLDQYVKKAHAFVEHPPAGTQTLTRANGDMLFYDPKGNVFAVANKDGAPRTMFKPDDGASYWQVQKDREAKRQTASAGRRTSKPDDEA
;
A
#
# COMPACT_ATOMS: atom_id res chain seq x y z
N MET A 1 20.40 -39.66 -54.59
CA MET A 1 20.14 -40.74 -53.62
C MET A 1 19.11 -40.19 -52.63
N ALA A 2 17.84 -40.57 -52.76
CA ALA A 2 17.21 -41.63 -51.96
C ALA A 2 17.27 -41.27 -50.47
N GLY A 3 16.17 -40.91 -49.79
CA GLY A 3 15.03 -41.79 -49.45
C GLY A 3 15.45 -42.69 -48.27
N LEU A 4 14.66 -43.06 -47.26
CA LEU A 4 13.22 -42.96 -47.02
C LEU A 4 13.02 -43.54 -45.59
N ARG A 5 12.21 -42.85 -44.77
CA ARG A 5 11.22 -43.35 -43.78
C ARG A 5 11.49 -44.66 -43.01
N THR A 6 11.24 -44.60 -41.70
CA THR A 6 10.29 -45.54 -41.07
C THR A 6 9.58 -44.92 -39.86
N ALA A 7 8.26 -44.97 -39.93
CA ALA A 7 7.29 -44.70 -38.86
C ALA A 7 6.65 -46.02 -38.44
N LEU A 8 6.26 -46.18 -37.16
CA LEU A 8 5.13 -46.99 -36.65
C LEU A 8 5.15 -46.89 -35.11
N SER A 9 4.21 -46.22 -34.42
CA SER A 9 2.77 -46.49 -34.19
C SER A 9 2.48 -47.64 -33.22
N MET A 10 1.98 -47.30 -32.03
CA MET A 10 0.99 -48.04 -31.20
C MET A 10 0.88 -47.31 -29.83
N ALA A 11 -0.25 -47.11 -29.16
CA ALA A 11 -1.67 -47.25 -29.45
C ALA A 11 -2.46 -46.79 -28.20
N LEU A 12 -3.72 -46.38 -28.44
CA LEU A 12 -4.90 -46.45 -27.57
C LEU A 12 -4.96 -45.65 -26.24
N GLY A 13 -5.96 -44.75 -26.19
CA GLY A 13 -6.58 -44.36 -24.92
C GLY A 13 -7.22 -42.98 -24.87
N ILE A 14 -8.09 -42.60 -25.83
CA ILE A 14 -8.91 -41.39 -25.66
C ILE A 14 -10.26 -41.81 -25.11
N SER A 15 -10.36 -41.85 -23.78
CA SER A 15 -11.65 -41.89 -23.07
C SER A 15 -12.30 -40.53 -23.20
N ALA A 16 -13.46 -40.50 -23.86
CA ALA A 16 -14.34 -39.33 -23.93
C ALA A 16 -14.90 -39.03 -22.54
N ALA A 17 -14.37 -38.00 -21.87
CA ALA A 17 -14.98 -37.44 -20.68
C ALA A 17 -15.98 -36.35 -21.12
N ALA A 18 -17.26 -36.63 -20.95
CA ALA A 18 -18.35 -35.68 -21.15
C ALA A 18 -18.24 -34.54 -20.11
N LEU A 19 -18.07 -33.31 -20.59
CA LEU A 19 -18.16 -32.11 -19.76
C LEU A 19 -19.64 -31.73 -19.60
N LEU A 20 -20.20 -32.03 -18.43
CA LEU A 20 -21.46 -31.45 -17.98
C LEU A 20 -21.21 -29.99 -17.59
N VAL A 21 -21.94 -29.09 -18.26
CA VAL A 21 -22.14 -27.70 -17.86
C VAL A 21 -23.00 -27.70 -16.59
N SER A 22 -22.47 -27.14 -15.52
CA SER A 22 -23.26 -26.59 -14.41
C SER A 22 -22.61 -25.28 -14.00
N GLY A 23 -23.24 -24.17 -14.39
CA GLY A 23 -22.92 -22.85 -13.89
C GLY A 23 -23.44 -22.62 -12.47
N CYS A 24 -23.07 -21.45 -11.95
CA CYS A 24 -23.54 -20.80 -10.73
C CYS A 24 -22.91 -21.29 -9.42
N ASP A 25 -21.71 -20.80 -9.10
CA ASP A 25 -21.35 -20.57 -7.70
C ASP A 25 -21.28 -19.05 -7.47
N ASN A 26 -22.39 -18.53 -6.95
CA ASN A 26 -22.44 -17.20 -6.37
C ASN A 26 -23.39 -17.22 -5.18
N GLY A 27 -22.81 -17.46 -4.00
CA GLY A 27 -23.30 -16.98 -2.71
C GLY A 27 -23.79 -18.06 -1.73
N PRO A 28 -24.04 -17.69 -0.46
CA PRO A 28 -23.35 -16.72 0.39
C PRO A 28 -22.59 -17.43 1.53
N SER A 29 -21.42 -16.93 1.91
CA SER A 29 -20.79 -17.29 3.18
C SER A 29 -21.68 -16.83 4.33
N ALA A 30 -22.55 -17.72 4.81
CA ALA A 30 -23.32 -17.54 6.03
C ALA A 30 -22.42 -17.83 7.23
N VAL A 31 -22.12 -16.78 8.00
CA VAL A 31 -21.52 -16.88 9.32
C VAL A 31 -22.37 -17.80 10.21
N ALA A 32 -21.71 -18.74 10.88
CA ALA A 32 -22.34 -19.78 11.68
C ALA A 32 -23.23 -19.18 12.78
N GLY A 33 -24.51 -19.59 12.76
CA GLY A 33 -25.47 -19.34 13.81
C GLY A 33 -25.11 -20.09 15.09
N LYS A 34 -25.06 -19.35 16.18
CA LYS A 34 -24.90 -19.84 17.55
C LYS A 34 -26.17 -20.58 18.00
N GLN A 35 -26.06 -21.85 18.36
CA GLN A 35 -27.04 -22.56 19.18
C GLN A 35 -26.36 -23.33 20.31
N ALA A 36 -27.10 -23.49 21.40
CA ALA A 36 -26.65 -23.53 22.78
C ALA A 36 -26.85 -24.89 23.48
N ALA A 37 -26.23 -24.98 24.68
CA ALA A 37 -26.46 -25.91 25.80
C ALA A 37 -25.96 -27.36 25.64
N GLY A 38 -25.26 -27.99 26.60
CA GLY A 38 -24.89 -27.59 27.96
C GLY A 38 -23.93 -28.59 28.66
N THR A 39 -23.71 -28.34 29.96
CA THR A 39 -23.07 -29.18 31.00
C THR A 39 -21.58 -28.92 31.34
N GLN A 40 -21.43 -28.01 32.32
CA GLN A 40 -20.64 -28.08 33.58
C GLN A 40 -19.09 -28.04 33.62
N MET A 41 -18.63 -26.96 34.29
CA MET A 41 -17.56 -26.83 35.31
C MET A 41 -16.07 -27.00 34.91
N ALA A 42 -15.38 -25.85 34.82
CA ALA A 42 -14.12 -25.63 35.54
C ALA A 42 -13.90 -24.12 35.69
N THR A 43 -13.84 -23.65 36.94
CA THR A 43 -13.46 -22.30 37.33
C THR A 43 -12.01 -22.03 36.93
N ASN A 44 -11.77 -20.97 36.17
CA ASN A 44 -10.51 -20.24 36.28
C ASN A 44 -10.84 -18.76 36.26
N ASP A 45 -10.78 -18.19 37.45
CA ASP A 45 -10.60 -16.79 37.72
C ASP A 45 -9.34 -16.31 36.98
N ALA A 46 -9.54 -15.49 35.95
CA ALA A 46 -8.51 -14.66 35.36
C ALA A 46 -9.21 -13.45 34.77
N PRO A 47 -8.92 -12.22 35.22
CA PRO A 47 -9.46 -11.04 34.59
C PRO A 47 -8.86 -10.97 33.19
N ARG A 48 -9.68 -11.24 32.18
CA ARG A 48 -9.33 -10.87 30.80
C ARG A 48 -9.54 -9.38 30.73
N ASP A 49 -8.43 -8.67 30.85
CA ASP A 49 -8.31 -7.25 30.57
C ASP A 49 -9.15 -6.90 29.35
N VAL A 50 -10.09 -5.99 29.55
CA VAL A 50 -10.84 -5.31 28.49
C VAL A 50 -9.89 -4.40 27.72
N ALA A 51 -8.93 -4.99 27.02
CA ALA A 51 -8.10 -4.31 26.05
C ALA A 51 -8.94 -4.01 24.81
N GLY A 52 -9.59 -2.85 24.85
CA GLY A 52 -9.77 -1.99 23.69
C GLY A 52 -10.49 -2.63 22.50
N GLY A 53 -11.73 -3.03 22.69
CA GLY A 53 -12.71 -2.97 21.60
C GLY A 53 -12.89 -1.50 21.24
N ALA A 54 -12.03 -0.96 20.37
CA ALA A 54 -12.24 0.34 19.77
C ALA A 54 -13.56 0.27 19.00
N SER A 55 -14.62 0.82 19.60
CA SER A 55 -15.95 0.94 19.01
C SER A 55 -15.81 1.39 17.56
N ALA A 56 -16.28 0.56 16.63
CA ALA A 56 -16.22 0.81 15.20
C ALA A 56 -17.09 2.03 14.77
N ASP A 57 -17.71 2.72 15.72
CA ASP A 57 -18.83 3.66 15.51
C ASP A 57 -18.56 5.08 16.02
N ALA A 58 -17.34 5.38 16.51
CA ALA A 58 -16.95 6.76 16.77
C ALA A 58 -16.48 7.44 15.46
N PRO A 59 -16.93 8.67 15.14
CA PRO A 59 -16.42 9.42 13.99
C PRO A 59 -14.90 9.56 14.09
N ARG A 60 -14.17 9.05 13.09
CA ARG A 60 -12.71 9.24 13.01
C ARG A 60 -12.43 10.70 12.67
N VAL A 61 -11.65 11.37 13.52
CA VAL A 61 -11.18 12.75 13.28
C VAL A 61 -10.26 12.77 12.05
N ASP A 62 -10.46 13.74 11.15
CA ASP A 62 -9.61 13.94 9.96
C ASP A 62 -8.50 14.94 10.27
N HIS A 63 -7.29 14.41 10.45
CA HIS A 63 -6.12 15.19 10.87
C HIS A 63 -5.45 16.00 9.75
N ARG A 64 -5.96 15.95 8.51
CA ARG A 64 -5.34 16.67 7.38
C ARG A 64 -5.37 18.20 7.51
N LYS A 65 -6.24 18.72 8.38
CA LYS A 65 -6.42 20.16 8.62
C LYS A 65 -5.79 20.62 9.94
N ASP A 66 -5.16 19.71 10.68
CA ASP A 66 -4.56 20.04 11.95
C ASP A 66 -3.40 21.02 11.73
N PRO A 67 -3.17 21.96 12.67
CA PRO A 67 -1.99 22.82 12.61
C PRO A 67 -0.72 21.96 12.65
N VAL A 68 0.23 22.25 11.77
CA VAL A 68 1.49 21.52 11.66
C VAL A 68 2.64 22.45 12.01
N GLN A 69 3.59 21.95 12.79
CA GLN A 69 4.83 22.67 13.07
C GLN A 69 5.58 22.94 11.75
N MET A 70 6.30 24.06 11.68
CA MET A 70 7.01 24.45 10.46
C MET A 70 8.53 24.31 10.67
N LEU A 71 9.21 23.72 9.69
CA LEU A 71 10.67 23.71 9.54
C LEU A 71 10.99 24.48 8.26
N ASP A 72 11.74 25.58 8.39
CA ASP A 72 12.13 26.45 7.27
C ASP A 72 10.95 26.91 6.37
N GLY A 73 9.82 27.20 7.01
CA GLY A 73 8.59 27.66 6.33
C GLY A 73 7.77 26.56 5.67
N LYS A 74 8.17 25.29 5.79
CA LYS A 74 7.42 24.12 5.31
C LYS A 74 6.92 23.27 6.48
N PRO A 75 5.82 22.51 6.33
CA PRO A 75 5.39 21.60 7.38
C PRO A 75 6.48 20.58 7.72
N VAL A 76 6.75 20.34 9.02
CA VAL A 76 7.74 19.36 9.50
C VAL A 76 7.49 17.98 8.90
N TRP A 77 6.23 17.63 8.72
CA TRP A 77 5.79 16.37 8.13
C TRP A 77 4.38 16.53 7.55
N ALA A 78 4.03 15.73 6.55
CA ALA A 78 2.68 15.77 5.99
C ALA A 78 1.70 15.04 6.91
N ALA A 79 0.65 15.74 7.34
CA ALA A 79 -0.48 15.11 8.00
C ALA A 79 -1.19 14.08 7.10
N SER A 80 -1.85 13.11 7.73
CA SER A 80 -2.66 12.11 7.04
C SER A 80 -4.10 12.18 7.53
N ARG A 81 -5.01 11.43 6.89
CA ARG A 81 -6.40 11.36 7.36
C ARG A 81 -6.52 10.70 8.74
N ARG A 82 -5.54 9.88 9.13
CA ARG A 82 -5.61 9.01 10.31
C ARG A 82 -4.74 9.48 11.47
N TYR A 83 -3.74 10.30 11.18
CA TYR A 83 -2.71 10.69 12.12
C TYR A 83 -2.30 12.13 11.82
N SER A 84 -2.04 12.89 12.87
CA SER A 84 -1.41 14.20 12.80
C SER A 84 -0.03 14.11 12.13
N ALA A 85 0.54 15.26 11.79
CA ALA A 85 1.89 15.34 11.25
C ALA A 85 2.94 14.75 12.20
N ASP A 86 2.87 15.11 13.48
CA ASP A 86 3.83 14.68 14.51
C ASP A 86 3.76 13.17 14.76
N GLU A 87 2.55 12.61 14.89
CA GLU A 87 2.35 11.15 15.02
C GLU A 87 2.86 10.40 13.77
N SER A 88 2.57 10.93 12.58
CA SER A 88 3.03 10.33 11.33
C SER A 88 4.55 10.35 11.21
N ALA A 89 5.20 11.45 11.63
CA ALA A 89 6.65 11.59 11.64
C ALA A 89 7.28 10.62 12.65
N GLN A 90 6.71 10.54 13.85
CA GLN A 90 7.14 9.63 14.91
C GLN A 90 7.08 8.17 14.45
N HIS A 91 5.97 7.72 13.85
CA HIS A 91 5.84 6.36 13.32
C HIS A 91 6.78 6.07 12.14
N ALA A 92 7.13 7.09 11.35
CA ALA A 92 8.12 6.93 10.28
C ALA A 92 9.53 6.80 10.85
N PHE A 93 9.86 7.59 11.88
CA PHE A 93 11.12 7.53 12.60
C PHE A 93 11.32 6.20 13.33
N GLU A 94 10.33 5.73 14.08
CA GLU A 94 10.42 4.45 14.81
C GLU A 94 10.71 3.26 13.89
N ARG A 95 10.17 3.28 12.67
CA ARG A 95 10.36 2.20 11.70
C ARG A 95 11.63 2.30 10.88
N ASN A 96 12.12 3.51 10.62
CA ASN A 96 13.16 3.72 9.60
C ASN A 96 14.35 4.54 10.09
N GLY A 97 14.25 5.20 11.24
CA GLY A 97 15.25 6.14 11.75
C GLY A 97 16.63 5.54 11.86
N GLU A 98 16.72 4.33 12.41
CA GLU A 98 17.97 3.59 12.56
C GLU A 98 18.65 3.30 11.20
N THR A 99 17.86 2.93 10.19
CA THR A 99 18.33 2.66 8.82
C THR A 99 19.01 3.85 8.15
N PHE A 100 18.75 5.08 8.65
CA PHE A 100 19.38 6.33 8.21
C PHE A 100 20.35 6.93 9.23
N GLY A 101 20.66 6.20 10.31
CA GLY A 101 21.53 6.64 11.39
C GLY A 101 20.98 7.86 12.14
N ALA A 102 19.66 8.05 12.16
CA ALA A 102 19.02 9.11 12.93
C ALA A 102 18.83 8.63 14.38
N ARG A 103 19.35 9.41 15.33
CA ARG A 103 19.23 9.11 16.78
C ARG A 103 18.04 9.79 17.45
N SER A 104 17.33 10.63 16.72
CA SER A 104 16.14 11.34 17.20
C SER A 104 15.18 11.63 16.03
N LEU A 105 13.92 11.92 16.38
CA LEU A 105 12.89 12.33 15.43
C LEU A 105 13.36 13.53 14.59
N ASP A 106 13.88 14.58 15.23
CA ASP A 106 14.38 15.77 14.54
C ASP A 106 15.48 15.46 13.52
N GLN A 107 16.42 14.57 13.86
CA GLN A 107 17.46 14.17 12.91
C GLN A 107 16.88 13.44 11.71
N TYR A 108 15.88 12.60 11.93
CA TYR A 108 15.22 11.86 10.86
C TYR A 108 14.40 12.78 9.97
N VAL A 109 13.61 13.70 10.55
CA VAL A 109 12.85 14.72 9.82
C VAL A 109 13.79 15.59 8.98
N LYS A 110 14.89 16.09 9.55
CA LYS A 110 15.91 16.87 8.80
C LYS A 110 16.51 16.08 7.63
N LYS A 111 16.81 14.79 7.82
CA LYS A 111 17.31 13.93 6.74
C LYS A 111 16.27 13.73 5.63
N ALA A 112 15.00 13.57 6.00
CA ALA A 112 13.90 13.42 5.04
C ALA A 112 13.69 14.70 4.21
N HIS A 113 13.70 15.87 4.86
CA HIS A 113 13.67 17.16 4.16
C HIS A 113 14.87 17.33 3.25
N ALA A 114 16.09 17.09 3.74
CA ALA A 114 17.30 17.20 2.93
C ALA A 114 17.25 16.29 1.68
N PHE A 115 16.73 15.07 1.79
CA PHE A 115 16.58 14.17 0.65
C PHE A 115 15.53 14.65 -0.37
N VAL A 116 14.40 15.20 0.09
CA VAL A 116 13.34 15.70 -0.79
C VAL A 116 13.72 17.02 -1.46
N GLU A 117 14.40 17.91 -0.76
CA GLU A 117 14.80 19.23 -1.25
C GLU A 117 16.04 19.17 -2.13
N HIS A 118 16.99 18.32 -1.76
CA HIS A 118 18.28 18.16 -2.44
C HIS A 118 18.55 16.68 -2.73
N PRO A 119 17.74 16.04 -3.59
CA PRO A 119 17.90 14.63 -3.89
C PRO A 119 19.26 14.37 -4.56
N PRO A 120 19.95 13.27 -4.21
CA PRO A 120 21.21 12.88 -4.84
C PRO A 120 21.10 12.76 -6.37
N ALA A 121 22.20 12.99 -7.07
CA ALA A 121 22.25 12.86 -8.53
C ALA A 121 21.95 11.41 -8.97
N GLY A 122 20.95 11.28 -9.86
CA GLY A 122 20.43 9.98 -10.30
C GLY A 122 19.15 9.55 -9.59
N THR A 123 18.63 10.36 -8.66
CA THR A 123 17.30 10.14 -8.07
C THR A 123 16.23 10.23 -9.14
N GLN A 124 15.40 9.19 -9.23
CA GLN A 124 14.24 9.13 -10.09
C GLN A 124 13.03 9.73 -9.37
N THR A 125 12.19 10.46 -10.09
CA THR A 125 11.01 11.13 -9.52
C THR A 125 9.73 10.80 -10.28
N LEU A 126 8.59 10.81 -9.57
CA LEU A 126 7.27 10.63 -10.16
C LEU A 126 6.24 11.49 -9.43
N THR A 127 5.44 12.24 -10.19
CA THR A 127 4.36 13.08 -9.63
C THR A 127 3.02 12.35 -9.71
N ARG A 128 2.34 12.24 -8.58
CA ARG A 128 0.98 11.67 -8.47
C ARG A 128 -0.08 12.70 -8.87
N ALA A 129 -1.27 12.23 -9.21
CA ALA A 129 -2.41 13.08 -9.56
C ALA A 129 -2.87 14.03 -8.43
N ASN A 130 -2.55 13.71 -7.17
CA ASN A 130 -2.84 14.55 -6.01
C ASN A 130 -1.75 15.62 -5.74
N GLY A 131 -0.69 15.67 -6.57
CA GLY A 131 0.44 16.58 -6.40
C GLY A 131 1.55 16.05 -5.47
N ASP A 132 1.40 14.87 -4.88
CA ASP A 132 2.51 14.25 -4.14
C ASP A 132 3.63 13.84 -5.09
N MET A 133 4.87 14.04 -4.68
CA MET A 133 6.07 13.62 -5.42
C MET A 133 6.70 12.40 -4.76
N LEU A 134 7.07 11.41 -5.55
CA LEU A 134 7.83 10.24 -5.13
C LEU A 134 9.27 10.42 -5.61
N PHE A 135 10.20 9.95 -4.79
CA PHE A 135 11.64 10.01 -5.03
C PHE A 135 12.22 8.62 -4.79
N TYR A 136 13.09 8.17 -5.69
CA TYR A 136 13.85 6.94 -5.54
C TYR A 136 15.30 7.14 -5.96
N ASP A 137 16.23 7.05 -5.00
CA ASP A 137 17.67 7.01 -5.28
C ASP A 137 18.13 5.55 -5.41
N PRO A 138 18.53 5.09 -6.61
CA PRO A 138 19.02 3.72 -6.81
C PRO A 138 20.35 3.44 -6.10
N LYS A 139 21.19 4.46 -5.88
CA LYS A 139 22.54 4.27 -5.30
C LYS A 139 22.45 4.03 -3.80
N GLY A 140 21.73 4.88 -3.08
CA GLY A 140 21.49 4.74 -1.64
C GLY A 140 20.35 3.79 -1.30
N ASN A 141 19.63 3.28 -2.31
CA ASN A 141 18.38 2.54 -2.19
C ASN A 141 17.39 3.26 -1.26
N VAL A 142 17.15 4.55 -1.52
CA VAL A 142 16.29 5.40 -0.68
C VAL A 142 15.03 5.74 -1.43
N PHE A 143 13.88 5.47 -0.82
CA PHE A 143 12.58 5.90 -1.31
C PHE A 143 11.97 6.91 -0.36
N ALA A 144 11.41 8.00 -0.91
CA ALA A 144 10.65 8.97 -0.15
C ALA A 144 9.42 9.46 -0.90
N VAL A 145 8.46 10.01 -0.15
CA VAL A 145 7.31 10.72 -0.71
C VAL A 145 7.20 12.06 -0.02
N ALA A 146 6.93 13.12 -0.78
CA ALA A 146 6.60 14.43 -0.27
C ALA A 146 5.24 14.88 -0.80
N ASN A 147 4.55 15.73 -0.05
CA ASN A 147 3.35 16.39 -0.57
C ASN A 147 3.73 17.55 -1.52
N LYS A 148 2.72 18.18 -2.13
CA LYS A 148 2.90 19.34 -3.03
C LYS A 148 3.61 20.55 -2.38
N ASP A 149 3.59 20.64 -1.05
CA ASP A 149 4.21 21.73 -0.27
C ASP A 149 5.66 21.37 0.13
N GLY A 150 6.17 20.21 -0.31
CA GLY A 150 7.51 19.73 -0.01
C GLY A 150 7.66 19.03 1.33
N ALA A 151 6.57 18.87 2.10
CA ALA A 151 6.63 18.18 3.39
C ALA A 151 6.76 16.66 3.18
N PRO A 152 7.77 16.00 3.78
CA PRO A 152 7.92 14.55 3.71
C PRO A 152 6.70 13.83 4.30
N ARG A 153 6.28 12.75 3.66
CA ARG A 153 5.24 11.80 4.15
C ARG A 153 5.85 10.49 4.63
N THR A 154 6.96 10.08 4.04
CA THR A 154 7.72 8.87 4.38
C THR A 154 9.11 8.92 3.76
N MET A 155 10.06 8.21 4.37
CA MET A 155 11.39 7.94 3.84
C MET A 155 11.86 6.56 4.36
N PHE A 156 12.28 5.66 3.48
CA PHE A 156 12.75 4.32 3.89
C PHE A 156 13.65 3.69 2.82
N LYS A 157 14.31 2.59 3.16
CA LYS A 157 15.03 1.76 2.18
C LYS A 157 14.15 0.55 1.83
N PRO A 158 13.68 0.40 0.58
CA PRO A 158 12.86 -0.74 0.20
C PRO A 158 13.70 -2.01 0.14
N ASP A 159 13.18 -3.12 0.66
CA ASP A 159 13.86 -4.43 0.61
C ASP A 159 14.08 -4.93 -0.83
N ASP A 160 13.10 -4.70 -1.71
CA ASP A 160 13.15 -5.11 -3.12
C ASP A 160 13.91 -4.13 -4.03
N GLY A 161 14.50 -3.08 -3.48
CA GLY A 161 15.27 -2.09 -4.22
C GLY A 161 14.54 -1.49 -5.43
N ALA A 162 15.17 -1.58 -6.60
CA ALA A 162 14.64 -0.99 -7.84
C ALA A 162 13.30 -1.62 -8.28
N SER A 163 13.03 -2.86 -7.89
CA SER A 163 11.75 -3.52 -8.18
C SER A 163 10.60 -2.81 -7.46
N TYR A 164 10.82 -2.32 -6.23
CA TYR A 164 9.84 -1.51 -5.53
C TYR A 164 9.47 -0.26 -6.33
N TRP A 165 10.47 0.42 -6.90
CA TRP A 165 10.25 1.61 -7.72
C TRP A 165 9.47 1.30 -8.99
N GLN A 166 9.75 0.19 -9.66
CA GLN A 166 8.99 -0.22 -10.84
C GLN A 166 7.51 -0.45 -10.50
N VAL A 167 7.22 -1.12 -9.38
CA VAL A 167 5.85 -1.31 -8.90
C VAL A 167 5.16 0.04 -8.62
N GLN A 168 5.86 1.05 -8.09
CA GLN A 168 5.27 2.38 -7.90
C GLN A 168 4.90 3.02 -9.25
N LYS A 169 5.79 2.97 -10.25
CA LYS A 169 5.51 3.51 -11.59
C LYS A 169 4.30 2.83 -12.23
N ASP A 170 4.24 1.50 -12.18
CA ASP A 170 3.15 0.72 -12.78
C ASP A 170 1.81 1.02 -12.10
N ARG A 171 1.81 1.20 -10.77
CA ARG A 171 0.61 1.57 -10.01
C ARG A 171 0.10 2.96 -10.39
N GLU A 172 0.98 3.94 -10.54
CA GLU A 172 0.55 5.27 -10.95
C GLU A 172 0.09 5.30 -12.41
N ALA A 173 0.75 4.57 -13.32
CA ALA A 173 0.30 4.45 -14.71
C ALA A 173 -1.12 3.86 -14.80
N LYS A 174 -1.40 2.79 -14.04
CA LYS A 174 -2.74 2.18 -13.95
C LYS A 174 -3.79 3.14 -13.39
N ARG A 175 -3.43 3.99 -12.42
CA ARG A 175 -4.35 5.01 -11.88
C ARG A 175 -4.65 6.09 -12.90
N GLN A 176 -3.64 6.51 -13.67
CA GLN A 176 -3.82 7.50 -14.74
C GLN A 176 -4.77 6.97 -15.82
N THR A 177 -4.58 5.74 -16.29
CA THR A 177 -5.48 5.13 -17.29
C THR A 177 -6.91 4.98 -16.76
N ALA A 178 -7.08 4.49 -15.52
CA ALA A 178 -8.40 4.39 -14.89
C ALA A 178 -9.10 5.75 -14.73
N SER A 179 -8.34 6.80 -14.39
CA SER A 179 -8.88 8.16 -14.27
C SER A 179 -9.31 8.75 -15.62
N ALA A 180 -8.56 8.46 -16.69
CA ALA A 180 -8.89 8.90 -18.04
C ALA A 180 -10.17 8.21 -18.55
N GLY A 181 -10.29 6.89 -18.37
CA GLY A 181 -11.48 6.14 -18.78
C GLY A 181 -12.76 6.57 -18.05
N ARG A 182 -12.67 7.03 -16.79
CA ARG A 182 -13.83 7.59 -16.07
C ARG A 182 -14.28 8.94 -16.64
N ARG A 183 -13.35 9.77 -17.12
CA ARG A 183 -13.68 11.07 -17.73
C ARG A 183 -14.40 10.89 -19.06
N THR A 184 -13.99 9.91 -19.86
CA THR A 184 -14.60 9.64 -21.18
C THR A 184 -15.97 8.95 -21.09
N SER A 185 -16.34 8.39 -19.93
CA SER A 185 -17.60 7.67 -19.72
C SER A 185 -18.66 8.48 -18.97
N LYS A 186 -18.40 9.75 -18.65
CA LYS A 186 -19.43 10.68 -18.19
C LYS A 186 -19.98 11.40 -19.44
N PRO A 187 -21.18 11.05 -19.94
CA PRO A 187 -21.79 11.76 -21.06
C PRO A 187 -22.06 13.20 -20.64
N ASP A 188 -21.96 14.12 -21.60
CA ASP A 188 -22.39 15.52 -21.46
C ASP A 188 -23.92 15.60 -21.37
N ASP A 189 -24.51 15.08 -20.30
CA ASP A 189 -25.90 15.35 -19.93
C ASP A 189 -25.93 16.68 -19.15
N GLU A 190 -25.78 17.79 -19.88
CA GLU A 190 -26.41 19.08 -19.59
C GLU A 190 -26.24 20.01 -20.79
N ALA A 191 -27.29 20.10 -21.61
CA ALA A 191 -27.59 21.20 -22.52
C ALA A 191 -29.10 21.43 -22.53
#